data_AF-A0A5N8VAB5-F1
#
_entry.id   AF-A0A5N8VAB5-F1
#
_cell.length_a   1.000
_cell.length_b   1.000
_cell.length_c   1.000
_cell.angle_alpha   90.00
_cell.angle_beta   90.00
_cell.angle_gamma   90.00
#
_symmetry.space_group_name_H-M   'P 1'
#
loop_
_entity.id
_entity.type
_entity.pdbx_description
1 polymer ?
#
loop_
_entity_poly.entity_id
_entity_poly.type
_entity_poly.pdbx_seq_one_letter_code
_entity_poly.pdbx_strand_id
1 'polypeptide(L)'
;MGRNTRKRRSSMATKAIAASAALALGGGGLIWANFYASAHESNNKGWNQTKSAAASQAATISCPDVGQKLTNVPAQARNDVSGELSNLDRQITEAYQRLATTRDAQARDASFVQNSILQPLQDRRKNIFDRIRLEITRVGGTAPADLDTLINCTATPASQTNAGGGQANNGGQANNGGQANNGQTANPSQSAPANNGGQANNGGQTGNGGQAGNGPNAADFVDITKVQANVAAKPRRTGQASTGTFTTRCGVNANGNHNTDNVIVAPGVTNGAHHLHDYVGNQSNDAFANNDKFAAAETTCQNQQDKSSYYWPVIRLQNGTQDFDQNNDGGGKEGNVGKILVAKQAQIKFVGSPTSKVTAMPEFLRIITGDAKTTTNGLANANAHWSCTGFENKVQLTTQYPICPKGSSVVRTFAFQSCWDGQNTDSANHRTHVAFADANGNCANGFKAIPQLTMRLVYDVPAPVIQNGQVKNPYAVDGFPEQLHKAATDHDDFINVMSAAQNTKIANCINRGQRCQ
;
A
#
# COMPACT_ATOMS: atom_id res chain seq x y z
N MET A 1 76.84 16.85 22.33
CA MET A 1 76.74 16.92 23.80
C MET A 1 75.25 16.90 24.15
N GLY A 2 74.57 15.88 24.68
CA GLY A 2 74.95 14.72 25.48
C GLY A 2 74.09 14.71 26.75
N ARG A 3 73.06 13.84 26.81
CA ARG A 3 72.41 13.18 27.99
C ARG A 3 70.96 12.75 27.63
N ASN A 4 70.71 11.51 27.22
CA ASN A 4 70.41 10.29 28.02
C ASN A 4 69.18 10.38 28.95
N THR A 5 68.02 9.85 28.53
CA THR A 5 67.42 8.51 28.83
C THR A 5 66.69 8.37 30.17
N ARG A 6 65.41 7.94 30.15
CA ARG A 6 65.00 6.57 30.54
C ARG A 6 63.49 6.32 30.39
N LYS A 7 63.19 5.17 29.77
CA LYS A 7 61.90 4.47 29.73
C LYS A 7 61.57 3.85 31.10
N ARG A 8 60.28 3.73 31.45
CA ARG A 8 59.74 2.60 32.23
C ARG A 8 58.46 2.08 31.58
N ARG A 9 58.41 0.76 31.38
CA ARG A 9 57.27 -0.05 30.94
C ARG A 9 56.69 -0.80 32.15
N SER A 10 55.48 -1.34 31.94
CA SER A 10 54.72 -2.38 32.66
C SER A 10 54.08 -1.99 34.00
N SER A 11 52.89 -2.48 34.38
CA SER A 11 52.23 -3.75 34.00
C SER A 11 50.70 -3.66 33.91
N MET A 12 50.12 -4.62 33.17
CA MET A 12 48.72 -5.04 33.25
C MET A 12 48.42 -5.73 34.58
N ALA A 13 47.12 -5.72 34.94
CA ALA A 13 46.45 -6.42 36.05
C ALA A 13 46.35 -5.66 37.39
N THR A 14 45.22 -4.97 37.60
CA THR A 14 44.33 -5.19 38.76
C THR A 14 42.91 -4.72 38.38
N LYS A 15 41.94 -5.55 38.77
CA LYS A 15 40.51 -5.48 38.46
C LYS A 15 39.78 -4.45 39.34
N ALA A 16 38.59 -4.10 38.86
CA ALA A 16 37.33 -3.96 39.61
C ALA A 16 36.81 -2.55 39.97
N ILE A 17 35.60 -2.29 39.43
CA ILE A 17 34.47 -1.55 39.99
C ILE A 17 34.50 -0.02 39.87
N ALA A 18 33.85 0.48 38.82
CA ALA A 18 32.87 1.56 38.90
C ALA A 18 31.92 1.43 37.69
N ALA A 19 30.90 0.59 37.86
CA ALA A 19 29.73 0.57 37.00
C ALA A 19 28.81 1.70 37.43
N SER A 20 28.35 2.54 36.49
CA SER A 20 26.97 3.05 36.34
C SER A 20 26.96 4.35 35.53
N ALA A 21 25.93 4.46 34.68
CA ALA A 21 25.51 5.64 33.92
C ALA A 21 26.19 5.88 32.55
N ALA A 22 25.77 5.10 31.55
CA ALA A 22 25.41 5.62 30.22
C ALA A 22 24.98 4.46 29.30
N LEU A 23 23.68 4.15 29.24
CA LEU A 23 23.01 3.48 28.10
C LEU A 23 21.52 3.40 28.39
N ALA A 24 20.78 4.42 27.98
CA ALA A 24 19.32 4.42 27.95
C ALA A 24 18.79 5.36 26.85
N LEU A 25 19.35 5.30 25.64
CA LEU A 25 18.75 5.88 24.43
C LEU A 25 19.29 5.10 23.22
N GLY A 26 18.44 4.30 22.57
CA GLY A 26 18.77 3.60 21.33
C GLY A 26 18.73 2.08 21.48
N GLY A 27 17.66 1.47 20.98
CA GLY A 27 17.52 0.01 20.94
C GLY A 27 16.17 -0.48 21.45
N GLY A 28 15.07 0.05 20.93
CA GLY A 28 13.74 -0.52 21.11
C GLY A 28 13.59 -1.79 20.28
N GLY A 29 14.23 -2.89 20.71
CA GLY A 29 13.92 -4.23 20.23
C GLY A 29 12.55 -4.64 20.77
N LEU A 30 11.49 -4.40 19.99
CA LEU A 30 10.14 -4.77 20.39
C LEU A 30 9.89 -6.24 20.09
N ILE A 31 9.73 -7.03 21.15
CA ILE A 31 9.21 -8.40 21.09
C ILE A 31 7.68 -8.29 20.96
N TRP A 32 7.13 -8.68 19.81
CA TRP A 32 5.69 -8.71 19.58
C TRP A 32 5.23 -10.12 19.22
N ALA A 33 4.30 -10.65 20.00
CA ALA A 33 3.67 -11.93 19.72
C ALA A 33 2.67 -11.79 18.56
N ASN A 34 2.83 -12.63 17.53
CA ASN A 34 1.81 -12.85 16.51
C ASN A 34 0.58 -13.52 17.16
N PHE A 35 -0.57 -12.84 17.17
CA PHE A 35 -1.82 -13.38 17.72
C PHE A 35 -2.71 -14.11 16.70
N TYR A 36 -2.20 -14.45 15.52
CA TYR A 36 -2.88 -15.37 14.59
C TYR A 36 -2.61 -16.83 14.97
N ALA A 37 -3.07 -17.25 16.15
CA ALA A 37 -3.08 -18.64 16.56
C ALA A 37 -4.48 -19.02 17.06
N SER A 38 -5.38 -19.30 16.13
CA SER A 38 -6.60 -20.05 16.43
C SER A 38 -6.25 -21.53 16.56
N ALA A 39 -5.79 -21.96 17.74
CA ALA A 39 -5.72 -23.38 18.07
C ALA A 39 -7.03 -23.81 18.74
N HIS A 40 -7.75 -24.70 18.07
CA HIS A 40 -8.84 -25.47 18.63
C HIS A 40 -8.29 -26.40 19.71
N GLU A 41 -8.77 -26.28 20.96
CA GLU A 41 -8.78 -27.39 21.92
C GLU A 41 -9.75 -27.14 23.09
N SER A 42 -10.19 -28.26 23.67
CA SER A 42 -11.40 -28.50 24.45
C SER A 42 -11.44 -27.90 25.87
N ASN A 43 -12.60 -27.33 26.21
CA ASN A 43 -13.20 -27.11 27.54
C ASN A 43 -12.27 -26.93 28.75
N ASN A 44 -11.94 -25.67 29.09
CA ASN A 44 -11.60 -25.30 30.47
C ASN A 44 -12.14 -23.89 30.80
N LYS A 45 -13.02 -23.79 31.81
CA LYS A 45 -13.85 -22.60 32.13
C LYS A 45 -13.11 -21.47 32.89
N GLY A 46 -11.79 -21.40 32.84
CA GLY A 46 -10.98 -20.42 33.60
C GLY A 46 -10.26 -19.33 32.79
N TRP A 47 -10.32 -19.37 31.44
CA TRP A 47 -9.50 -18.52 30.54
C TRP A 47 -10.31 -17.57 29.64
N ASN A 48 -11.58 -17.32 29.97
CA ASN A 48 -12.50 -16.58 29.09
C ASN A 48 -12.38 -15.05 29.15
N GLN A 49 -11.72 -14.46 30.15
CA GLN A 49 -11.55 -13.00 30.23
C GLN A 49 -10.36 -12.46 29.43
N THR A 50 -9.33 -13.27 29.20
CA THR A 50 -8.11 -12.83 28.46
C THR A 50 -8.24 -13.01 26.95
N LYS A 51 -9.08 -13.95 26.49
CA LYS A 51 -9.39 -14.15 25.06
C LYS A 51 -10.26 -13.05 24.46
N SER A 52 -11.17 -12.47 25.25
CA SER A 52 -12.04 -11.37 24.80
C SER A 52 -11.31 -10.02 24.71
N ALA A 53 -10.22 -9.82 25.46
CA ALA A 53 -9.41 -8.60 25.42
C ALA A 53 -8.40 -8.57 24.25
N ALA A 54 -8.02 -9.72 23.69
CA ALA A 54 -7.16 -9.81 22.50
C ALA A 54 -7.97 -9.76 21.19
N ALA A 55 -9.20 -10.28 21.19
CA ALA A 55 -10.10 -10.26 20.04
C ALA A 55 -10.81 -8.91 19.81
N SER A 56 -10.76 -8.00 20.79
CA SER A 56 -11.37 -6.65 20.73
C SER A 56 -10.41 -5.53 20.33
N GLN A 57 -9.14 -5.85 20.05
CA GLN A 57 -8.13 -4.85 19.70
C GLN A 57 -8.22 -4.48 18.22
N ALA A 58 -8.25 -3.17 17.96
CA ALA A 58 -8.28 -2.62 16.62
C ALA A 58 -6.99 -2.95 15.87
N ALA A 59 -7.09 -3.58 14.71
CA ALA A 59 -5.94 -3.86 13.86
C ALA A 59 -5.49 -2.62 13.09
N THR A 60 -6.42 -1.79 12.63
CA THR A 60 -6.12 -0.58 11.86
C THR A 60 -7.14 0.53 12.07
N ILE A 61 -6.87 1.69 11.46
CA ILE A 61 -7.76 2.86 11.39
C ILE A 61 -8.29 2.96 9.96
N SER A 62 -9.58 3.19 9.82
CA SER A 62 -10.23 3.46 8.55
C SER A 62 -10.87 4.84 8.58
N CYS A 63 -10.47 5.70 7.66
CA CYS A 63 -11.00 7.05 7.48
C CYS A 63 -11.42 7.21 6.02
N PRO A 64 -12.65 7.64 5.69
CA PRO A 64 -13.08 7.80 4.32
C PRO A 64 -12.12 8.65 3.49
N ASP A 65 -11.81 8.16 2.28
CA ASP A 65 -10.91 8.83 1.34
C ASP A 65 -11.64 9.96 0.61
N VAL A 66 -11.15 11.17 0.83
CA VAL A 66 -11.72 12.41 0.28
C VAL A 66 -11.31 12.60 -1.17
N GLY A 67 -10.10 12.18 -1.54
CA GLY A 67 -9.55 12.39 -2.88
C GLY A 67 -10.43 11.78 -3.96
N GLN A 68 -11.03 10.62 -3.69
CA GLN A 68 -11.96 9.97 -4.62
C GLN A 68 -13.25 10.78 -4.87
N LYS A 69 -13.66 11.62 -3.92
CA LYS A 69 -14.88 12.44 -4.01
C LYS A 69 -14.64 13.80 -4.67
N LEU A 70 -13.40 14.28 -4.69
CA LEU A 70 -13.02 15.57 -5.28
C LEU A 70 -12.83 15.46 -6.80
N THR A 71 -13.93 15.23 -7.52
CA THR A 71 -13.90 15.08 -8.99
C THR A 71 -13.77 16.41 -9.74
N ASN A 72 -14.15 17.52 -9.12
CA ASN A 72 -14.25 18.84 -9.74
C ASN A 72 -13.48 19.90 -8.93
N VAL A 73 -12.15 19.83 -8.95
CA VAL A 73 -11.28 20.86 -8.33
C VAL A 73 -10.78 21.82 -9.41
N PRO A 74 -11.00 23.15 -9.25
CA PRO A 74 -10.46 24.15 -10.17
C PRO A 74 -8.95 24.04 -10.31
N ALA A 75 -8.43 24.21 -11.53
CA ALA A 75 -7.00 24.04 -11.82
C ALA A 75 -6.08 24.85 -10.89
N GLN A 76 -6.49 26.08 -10.55
CA GLN A 76 -5.74 26.98 -9.65
C GLN A 76 -5.64 26.49 -8.21
N ALA A 77 -6.57 25.64 -7.74
CA ALA A 77 -6.58 25.12 -6.37
C ALA A 77 -6.02 23.69 -6.26
N ARG A 78 -5.70 23.02 -7.39
CA ARG A 78 -5.33 21.59 -7.38
C ARG A 78 -4.11 21.30 -6.50
N ASN A 79 -3.05 22.10 -6.61
CA ASN A 79 -1.83 21.88 -5.82
C ASN A 79 -2.08 22.06 -4.32
N ASP A 80 -2.80 23.12 -3.94
CA ASP A 80 -3.12 23.39 -2.53
C ASP A 80 -4.02 22.28 -1.96
N VAL A 81 -5.02 21.83 -2.72
CA VAL A 81 -5.88 20.70 -2.34
C VAL A 81 -5.08 19.39 -2.23
N SER A 82 -4.19 19.09 -3.17
CA SER A 82 -3.31 17.91 -3.10
C SER A 82 -2.41 17.94 -1.86
N GLY A 83 -1.89 19.12 -1.49
CA GLY A 83 -1.13 19.32 -0.25
C GLY A 83 -1.95 19.01 1.00
N GLU A 84 -3.19 19.49 1.07
CA GLU A 84 -4.12 19.18 2.16
C GLU A 84 -4.51 17.69 2.20
N LEU A 85 -4.72 17.04 1.04
CA LEU A 85 -4.98 15.60 0.97
C LEU A 85 -3.78 14.78 1.50
N SER A 86 -2.55 15.15 1.15
CA SER A 86 -1.36 14.50 1.70
C SER A 86 -1.23 14.71 3.21
N ASN A 87 -1.61 15.89 3.72
CA ASN A 87 -1.68 16.13 5.16
C ASN A 87 -2.73 15.25 5.86
N LEU A 88 -3.86 14.92 5.21
CA LEU A 88 -4.81 13.95 5.75
C LEU A 88 -4.18 12.57 5.89
N ASP A 89 -3.48 12.11 4.85
CA ASP A 89 -2.84 10.79 4.85
C ASP A 89 -1.78 10.67 5.95
N ARG A 90 -0.94 11.69 6.10
CA ARG A 90 0.05 11.75 7.18
C ARG A 90 -0.60 11.67 8.56
N GLN A 91 -1.73 12.35 8.80
CA GLN A 91 -2.44 12.27 10.07
C GLN A 91 -3.00 10.88 10.35
N ILE A 92 -3.46 10.16 9.32
CA ILE A 92 -3.94 8.78 9.45
C ILE A 92 -2.78 7.86 9.81
N THR A 93 -1.65 7.97 9.10
CA THR A 93 -0.43 7.19 9.37
C THR A 93 0.08 7.42 10.80
N GLU A 94 0.16 8.68 11.26
CA GLU A 94 0.55 9.02 12.64
C GLU A 94 -0.40 8.41 13.67
N ALA A 95 -1.72 8.47 13.40
CA ALA A 95 -2.73 7.87 14.29
C ALA A 95 -2.62 6.34 14.33
N TYR A 96 -2.33 5.70 13.20
CA TYR A 96 -2.11 4.26 13.11
C TYR A 96 -0.85 3.85 13.88
N GLN A 97 0.25 4.58 13.75
CA GLN A 97 1.47 4.32 14.54
C GLN A 97 1.20 4.41 16.04
N ARG A 98 0.41 5.41 16.47
CA ARG A 98 -0.03 5.51 17.85
C ARG A 98 -0.89 4.32 18.26
N LEU A 99 -1.83 3.90 17.41
CA LEU A 99 -2.63 2.68 17.64
C LEU A 99 -1.74 1.43 17.78
N ALA A 100 -0.72 1.29 16.95
CA ALA A 100 0.16 0.14 16.97
C ALA A 100 1.04 0.10 18.24
N THR A 101 1.47 1.25 18.74
CA THR A 101 2.44 1.36 19.86
C THR A 101 1.79 1.44 21.25
N THR A 102 0.49 1.72 21.37
CA THR A 102 -0.18 1.91 22.67
C THR A 102 -1.07 0.73 23.11
N ARG A 103 -0.70 -0.51 22.78
CA ARG A 103 -1.51 -1.71 23.07
C ARG A 103 -1.79 -1.91 24.56
N ASP A 104 -0.81 -1.65 25.43
CA ASP A 104 -1.00 -1.73 26.88
C ASP A 104 -2.02 -0.72 27.40
N ALA A 105 -2.06 0.49 26.83
CA ALA A 105 -3.04 1.49 27.21
C ALA A 105 -4.45 1.07 26.76
N GLN A 106 -4.58 0.48 25.57
CA GLN A 106 -5.85 -0.06 25.06
C GLN A 106 -6.38 -1.20 25.95
N ALA A 107 -5.50 -2.04 26.47
CA ALA A 107 -5.88 -3.14 27.37
C ALA A 107 -6.37 -2.64 28.74
N ARG A 108 -5.91 -1.47 29.19
CA ARG A 108 -6.29 -0.87 30.48
C ARG A 108 -7.54 0.01 30.39
N ASP A 109 -7.81 0.59 29.23
CA ASP A 109 -8.93 1.49 29.01
C ASP A 109 -9.58 1.20 27.65
N ALA A 110 -10.79 0.61 27.70
CA ALA A 110 -11.57 0.29 26.51
C ALA A 110 -11.97 1.53 25.69
N SER A 111 -12.00 2.72 26.31
CA SER A 111 -12.30 3.99 25.65
C SER A 111 -11.06 4.67 25.04
N PHE A 112 -9.86 4.15 25.31
CA PHE A 112 -8.60 4.79 24.91
C PHE A 112 -8.53 5.04 23.40
N VAL A 113 -8.87 4.04 22.58
CA VAL A 113 -8.82 4.17 21.11
C VAL A 113 -9.73 5.30 20.65
N GLN A 114 -10.96 5.34 21.15
CA GLN A 114 -11.91 6.38 20.79
C GLN A 114 -11.42 7.76 21.24
N ASN A 115 -11.10 7.91 22.52
CA ASN A 115 -10.86 9.22 23.14
C ASN A 115 -9.48 9.79 22.83
N SER A 116 -8.46 8.93 22.74
CA SER A 116 -7.06 9.37 22.61
C SER A 116 -6.53 9.29 21.18
N ILE A 117 -7.16 8.50 20.29
CA ILE A 117 -6.69 8.32 18.91
C ILE A 117 -7.72 8.85 17.92
N LEU A 118 -8.94 8.30 17.92
CA LEU A 118 -9.93 8.61 16.89
C LEU A 118 -10.50 10.03 17.02
N GLN A 119 -10.88 10.49 18.22
CA GLN A 119 -11.41 11.84 18.41
C GLN A 119 -10.40 12.93 17.98
N PRO A 120 -9.13 12.94 18.46
CA PRO A 120 -8.15 13.91 18.00
C PRO A 120 -7.88 13.85 16.49
N LEU A 121 -7.92 12.65 15.89
CA LEU A 121 -7.78 12.49 14.45
C LEU A 121 -8.95 13.15 13.70
N GLN A 122 -10.19 12.91 14.15
CA GLN A 122 -11.39 13.50 13.57
C GLN A 122 -11.37 15.04 13.66
N ASP A 123 -10.98 15.61 14.80
CA ASP A 123 -10.85 17.06 14.99
C ASP A 123 -9.83 17.68 14.02
N ARG A 124 -8.66 17.05 13.88
CA ARG A 124 -7.61 17.52 12.96
C ARG A 124 -8.04 17.39 11.51
N ARG A 125 -8.71 16.29 11.15
CA ARG A 125 -9.30 16.09 9.82
C ARG A 125 -10.29 17.19 9.51
N LYS A 126 -11.21 17.52 10.43
CA LYS A 126 -12.17 18.61 10.24
C LYS A 126 -11.50 19.91 9.80
N ASN A 127 -10.40 20.30 10.46
CA ASN A 127 -9.66 21.52 10.10
C ASN A 127 -9.09 21.48 8.67
N ILE A 128 -8.61 20.32 8.22
CA ILE A 128 -8.13 20.16 6.84
C ILE A 128 -9.30 20.23 5.85
N PHE A 129 -10.44 19.62 6.16
CA PHE A 129 -11.63 19.69 5.31
C PHE A 129 -12.10 21.14 5.13
N ASP A 130 -12.06 21.93 6.21
CA ASP A 130 -12.39 23.36 6.16
C ASP A 130 -11.37 24.14 5.30
N ARG A 131 -10.08 23.76 5.32
CA ARG A 131 -9.07 24.30 4.39
C ARG A 131 -9.31 23.90 2.94
N ILE A 132 -9.59 22.64 2.63
CA ILE A 132 -9.91 22.17 1.26
C ILE A 132 -11.10 22.96 0.69
N ARG A 133 -12.15 23.16 1.50
CA ARG A 133 -13.30 23.99 1.10
C ARG A 133 -12.88 25.43 0.80
N LEU A 134 -12.05 26.01 1.66
CA LEU A 134 -11.56 27.36 1.48
C LEU A 134 -10.74 27.50 0.19
N GLU A 135 -9.81 26.57 -0.08
CA GLU A 135 -8.98 26.63 -1.29
C GLU A 135 -9.81 26.51 -2.56
N ILE A 136 -10.83 25.65 -2.57
CA ILE A 136 -11.75 25.53 -3.70
C ILE A 136 -12.60 26.80 -3.87
N THR A 137 -13.19 27.31 -2.80
CA THR A 137 -14.12 28.45 -2.88
C THR A 137 -13.43 29.79 -3.13
N ARG A 138 -12.20 29.97 -2.64
CA ARG A 138 -11.37 31.17 -2.84
C ARG A 138 -11.09 31.44 -4.33
N VAL A 139 -11.00 30.39 -5.15
CA VAL A 139 -10.79 30.50 -6.60
C VAL A 139 -12.09 30.39 -7.42
N GLY A 140 -13.26 30.51 -6.75
CA GLY A 140 -14.58 30.49 -7.39
C GLY A 140 -15.13 29.10 -7.70
N GLY A 141 -14.54 28.03 -7.15
CA GLY A 141 -15.08 26.67 -7.24
C GLY A 141 -16.14 26.38 -6.17
N THR A 142 -16.80 25.23 -6.32
CA THR A 142 -17.79 24.73 -5.35
C THR A 142 -17.29 23.43 -4.75
N ALA A 143 -17.00 23.42 -3.45
CA ALA A 143 -16.65 22.21 -2.73
C ALA A 143 -17.89 21.31 -2.52
N PRO A 144 -17.74 19.97 -2.49
CA PRO A 144 -18.88 19.09 -2.22
C PRO A 144 -19.53 19.36 -0.85
N ALA A 145 -20.87 19.42 -0.83
CA ALA A 145 -21.62 19.78 0.37
C ALA A 145 -21.53 18.72 1.49
N ASP A 146 -21.34 17.47 1.12
CA ASP A 146 -21.30 16.30 1.99
C ASP A 146 -19.89 15.97 2.51
N LEU A 147 -18.90 16.83 2.27
CA LEU A 147 -17.53 16.63 2.75
C LEU A 147 -17.45 16.33 4.27
N ASP A 148 -18.30 16.94 5.10
CA ASP A 148 -18.27 16.71 6.56
C ASP A 148 -18.64 15.27 6.94
N THR A 149 -19.37 14.56 6.09
CA THR A 149 -19.75 13.16 6.33
C THR A 149 -18.53 12.22 6.29
N LEU A 150 -17.42 12.68 5.71
CA LEU A 150 -16.18 11.91 5.52
C LEU A 150 -15.14 12.19 6.62
N ILE A 151 -15.45 13.04 7.61
CA ILE A 151 -14.54 13.39 8.70
C ILE A 151 -14.31 12.17 9.61
N ASN A 152 -15.38 11.43 9.89
CA ASN A 152 -15.38 10.35 10.87
C ASN A 152 -14.42 9.23 10.50
N CYS A 153 -13.70 8.72 11.50
CA CYS A 153 -12.81 7.57 11.37
C CYS A 153 -13.23 6.47 12.33
N THR A 154 -13.04 5.22 11.93
CA THR A 154 -13.33 4.04 12.73
C THR A 154 -12.07 3.22 12.98
N ALA A 155 -12.12 2.41 14.03
CA ALA A 155 -11.12 1.39 14.33
C ALA A 155 -11.62 0.05 13.79
N THR A 156 -10.82 -0.63 12.96
CA THR A 156 -11.19 -1.90 12.33
C THR A 156 -10.52 -3.07 13.06
N PRO A 157 -11.29 -4.05 13.59
CA PRO A 157 -10.73 -5.24 14.23
C PRO A 157 -9.98 -6.15 13.25
N ALA A 158 -9.01 -6.93 13.74
CA ALA A 158 -8.20 -7.85 12.92
C ALA A 158 -9.02 -8.88 12.12
N SER A 159 -10.19 -9.29 12.63
CA SER A 159 -11.08 -10.24 11.93
C SER A 159 -11.74 -9.64 10.68
N GLN A 160 -11.75 -8.31 10.54
CA GLN A 160 -12.44 -7.58 9.46
C GLN A 160 -11.47 -6.91 8.48
N THR A 161 -10.15 -7.09 8.63
CA THR A 161 -9.14 -6.46 7.77
C THR A 161 -8.94 -7.15 6.42
N ASN A 162 -9.65 -8.26 6.15
CA ASN A 162 -9.56 -8.94 4.88
C ASN A 162 -10.54 -8.30 3.90
N ALA A 163 -10.01 -7.57 2.92
CA ALA A 163 -10.78 -6.82 1.92
C ALA A 163 -11.71 -7.68 1.02
N GLY A 164 -11.80 -9.01 1.22
CA GLY A 164 -12.65 -9.92 0.43
C GLY A 164 -13.45 -10.94 1.24
N GLY A 165 -13.57 -10.78 2.58
CA GLY A 165 -14.30 -11.70 3.46
C GLY A 165 -15.82 -11.52 3.48
N GLY A 166 -16.41 -10.86 2.48
CA GLY A 166 -17.85 -10.65 2.38
C GLY A 166 -18.56 -11.92 1.94
N GLN A 167 -18.75 -12.85 2.87
CA GLN A 167 -19.78 -13.87 2.71
C GLN A 167 -21.13 -13.14 2.83
N ALA A 168 -21.84 -13.04 1.71
CA ALA A 168 -23.21 -12.56 1.68
C ALA A 168 -24.01 -13.30 2.75
N ASN A 169 -24.42 -12.60 3.81
CA ASN A 169 -25.46 -13.10 4.68
C ASN A 169 -26.64 -12.14 4.68
N ASN A 170 -27.75 -12.77 4.31
CA ASN A 170 -29.07 -12.23 4.06
C ASN A 170 -29.64 -11.55 5.32
N GLY A 171 -30.57 -10.62 5.11
CA GLY A 171 -31.19 -9.82 6.17
C GLY A 171 -31.76 -10.67 7.31
N GLY A 172 -31.48 -10.23 8.53
CA GLY A 172 -32.08 -10.73 9.75
C GLY A 172 -32.38 -9.57 10.67
N GLN A 173 -33.64 -9.15 10.69
CA GLN A 173 -34.23 -8.14 11.56
C GLN A 173 -33.74 -8.26 13.01
N ALA A 174 -33.20 -7.16 13.54
CA ALA A 174 -33.18 -6.93 14.97
C ALA A 174 -34.61 -6.59 15.41
N ASN A 175 -35.22 -7.44 16.23
CA ASN A 175 -36.44 -7.11 16.94
C ASN A 175 -36.40 -7.64 18.38
N ASN A 176 -36.65 -6.73 19.32
CA ASN A 176 -37.05 -6.86 20.74
C ASN A 176 -36.17 -7.72 21.67
N GLY A 177 -35.96 -7.36 22.95
CA GLY A 177 -36.72 -6.49 23.84
C GLY A 177 -36.91 -7.24 25.18
N GLY A 178 -36.74 -6.53 26.30
CA GLY A 178 -36.98 -7.03 27.66
C GLY A 178 -35.77 -7.71 28.32
N GLN A 179 -35.51 -7.63 29.62
CA GLN A 179 -36.31 -7.08 30.71
C GLN A 179 -35.41 -6.98 31.95
N ALA A 180 -35.68 -5.99 32.78
CA ALA A 180 -35.05 -5.78 34.09
C ALA A 180 -35.21 -7.00 35.01
N ASN A 181 -34.19 -7.26 35.85
CA ASN A 181 -34.46 -7.74 37.19
C ASN A 181 -33.45 -7.22 38.21
N ASN A 182 -34.00 -6.71 39.31
CA ASN A 182 -33.35 -6.12 40.47
C ASN A 182 -32.81 -7.21 41.40
N GLY A 183 -31.71 -6.90 42.10
CA GLY A 183 -31.20 -7.70 43.21
C GLY A 183 -30.09 -6.97 43.96
N GLN A 184 -30.48 -6.11 44.91
CA GLN A 184 -29.61 -5.40 45.84
C GLN A 184 -28.85 -6.36 46.76
N THR A 185 -27.59 -6.03 47.11
CA THR A 185 -27.13 -5.89 48.51
C THR A 185 -25.71 -5.30 48.56
N ALA A 186 -25.46 -4.49 49.59
CA ALA A 186 -24.31 -3.62 49.75
C ALA A 186 -23.14 -4.23 50.55
N ASN A 187 -21.96 -3.66 50.30
CA ASN A 187 -20.61 -3.72 50.93
C ASN A 187 -20.60 -3.72 52.50
N PRO A 188 -19.48 -3.96 53.26
CA PRO A 188 -18.11 -3.50 52.96
C PRO A 188 -16.86 -4.31 53.43
N SER A 189 -15.74 -3.96 52.75
CA SER A 189 -14.34 -3.94 53.22
C SER A 189 -13.55 -5.25 53.34
N GLN A 190 -12.38 -5.30 52.68
CA GLN A 190 -11.08 -5.17 53.35
C GLN A 190 -9.92 -5.17 52.35
N SER A 191 -9.01 -4.22 52.59
CA SER A 191 -7.75 -3.96 51.91
C SER A 191 -6.61 -4.83 52.47
N ALA A 192 -5.78 -5.41 51.59
CA ALA A 192 -4.38 -5.70 51.89
C ALA A 192 -3.56 -5.86 50.58
N PRO A 193 -2.27 -5.48 50.57
CA PRO A 193 -1.51 -5.21 49.34
C PRO A 193 -0.77 -6.45 48.80
N ALA A 194 -0.76 -6.62 47.47
CA ALA A 194 0.01 -7.67 46.81
C ALA A 194 1.44 -7.19 46.51
N ASN A 195 2.38 -7.90 47.12
CA ASN A 195 3.82 -7.74 47.04
C ASN A 195 4.36 -8.14 45.66
N ASN A 196 5.36 -7.39 45.21
CA ASN A 196 6.07 -7.54 43.95
C ASN A 196 7.15 -8.62 44.09
N GLY A 197 7.18 -9.62 43.21
CA GLY A 197 8.17 -10.71 43.24
C GLY A 197 8.24 -11.39 41.89
N GLY A 198 9.30 -11.08 41.12
CA GLY A 198 9.44 -11.46 39.72
C GLY A 198 9.78 -12.93 39.47
N GLN A 199 9.55 -13.35 38.23
CA GLN A 199 10.31 -14.42 37.61
C GLN A 199 10.40 -14.19 36.10
N ALA A 200 11.53 -13.62 35.69
CA ALA A 200 11.95 -13.56 34.30
C ALA A 200 12.31 -14.98 33.85
N ASN A 201 11.51 -15.54 32.94
CA ASN A 201 11.89 -16.76 32.24
C ASN A 201 12.54 -16.39 30.91
N ASN A 202 13.85 -16.62 30.83
CA ASN A 202 14.71 -16.34 29.71
C ASN A 202 14.67 -17.56 28.77
N GLY A 203 13.85 -17.50 27.72
CA GLY A 203 13.79 -18.48 26.65
C GLY A 203 14.12 -17.82 25.32
N GLY A 204 15.37 -17.98 24.86
CA GLY A 204 15.81 -17.48 23.56
C GLY A 204 15.04 -18.13 22.41
N GLN A 205 14.34 -17.30 21.63
CA GLN A 205 13.80 -17.69 20.33
C GLN A 205 14.40 -16.79 19.25
N THR A 206 15.17 -17.45 18.40
CA THR A 206 15.84 -16.96 17.20
C THR A 206 14.85 -16.35 16.20
N GLY A 207 15.09 -15.08 15.83
CA GLY A 207 14.76 -14.43 14.56
C GLY A 207 13.42 -14.76 13.91
N ASN A 208 12.36 -14.03 14.28
CA ASN A 208 11.07 -14.02 13.58
C ASN A 208 10.96 -12.70 12.78
N GLY A 209 11.16 -12.76 11.46
CA GLY A 209 11.14 -11.61 10.55
C GLY A 209 9.75 -11.11 10.13
N GLY A 210 8.67 -11.53 10.81
CA GLY A 210 7.31 -11.05 10.55
C GLY A 210 6.98 -9.85 11.43
N GLN A 211 6.49 -8.77 10.83
CA GLN A 211 6.13 -7.54 11.54
C GLN A 211 5.02 -7.76 12.56
N ALA A 212 5.18 -7.08 13.69
CA ALA A 212 4.18 -6.87 14.70
C ALA A 212 2.96 -6.10 14.14
N GLY A 213 1.96 -6.81 13.62
CA GLY A 213 0.64 -6.26 13.31
C GLY A 213 0.54 -5.40 12.03
N ASN A 214 1.65 -5.03 11.39
CA ASN A 214 1.67 -4.28 10.13
C ASN A 214 2.36 -5.08 9.01
N GLY A 215 1.73 -6.13 8.51
CA GLY A 215 2.30 -6.95 7.44
C GLY A 215 1.42 -8.16 7.12
N PRO A 216 1.68 -8.84 5.98
CA PRO A 216 0.85 -9.95 5.56
C PRO A 216 0.95 -11.12 6.54
N ASN A 217 -0.20 -11.67 6.91
CA ASN A 217 -0.29 -12.87 7.74
C ASN A 217 -0.47 -14.11 6.86
N ALA A 218 -0.54 -15.31 7.47
CA ALA A 218 -0.64 -16.55 6.70
C ALA A 218 -1.87 -16.62 5.77
N ALA A 219 -2.99 -15.96 6.09
CA ALA A 219 -4.18 -15.94 5.25
C ALA A 219 -4.02 -15.03 4.01
N ASP A 220 -3.04 -14.13 4.03
CA ASP A 220 -2.70 -13.27 2.88
C ASP A 220 -1.89 -14.03 1.81
N PHE A 221 -1.46 -15.27 2.09
CA PHE A 221 -0.74 -16.11 1.14
C PHE A 221 -1.56 -17.33 0.75
N VAL A 222 -1.48 -17.72 -0.52
CA VAL A 222 -2.16 -18.91 -1.05
C VAL A 222 -1.26 -19.69 -1.99
N ASP A 223 -1.23 -21.00 -1.83
CA ASP A 223 -0.62 -21.91 -2.81
C ASP A 223 -1.42 -21.83 -4.11
N ILE A 224 -0.80 -21.23 -5.14
CA ILE A 224 -1.47 -20.95 -6.42
C ILE A 224 -1.94 -22.23 -7.11
N THR A 225 -1.33 -23.38 -6.81
CA THR A 225 -1.71 -24.67 -7.40
C THR A 225 -3.06 -25.17 -6.90
N LYS A 226 -3.52 -24.67 -5.75
CA LYS A 226 -4.79 -25.02 -5.11
C LYS A 226 -5.93 -24.08 -5.49
N VAL A 227 -5.62 -22.98 -6.17
CA VAL A 227 -6.62 -21.99 -6.57
C VAL A 227 -7.31 -22.44 -7.85
N GLN A 228 -8.63 -22.33 -7.89
CA GLN A 228 -9.42 -22.61 -9.08
C GLN A 228 -9.11 -21.62 -10.19
N ALA A 229 -9.25 -22.05 -11.44
CA ALA A 229 -9.07 -21.14 -12.57
C ALA A 229 -10.08 -19.99 -12.49
N ASN A 230 -9.60 -18.76 -12.55
CA ASN A 230 -10.42 -17.56 -12.40
C ASN A 230 -10.11 -16.47 -13.45
N VAL A 231 -9.19 -16.76 -14.37
CA VAL A 231 -8.90 -15.85 -15.48
C VAL A 231 -10.04 -15.90 -16.50
N ALA A 232 -10.69 -14.77 -16.70
CA ALA A 232 -11.73 -14.63 -17.70
C ALA A 232 -11.19 -14.84 -19.11
N ALA A 233 -12.03 -15.38 -19.99
CA ALA A 233 -11.72 -15.46 -21.41
C ALA A 233 -11.58 -14.05 -21.99
N LYS A 234 -10.65 -13.89 -22.94
CA LYS A 234 -10.47 -12.62 -23.63
C LYS A 234 -11.70 -12.28 -24.49
N PRO A 235 -12.09 -11.01 -24.58
CA PRO A 235 -13.21 -10.58 -25.41
C PRO A 235 -13.01 -10.96 -26.88
N ARG A 236 -14.11 -11.30 -27.55
CA ARG A 236 -14.10 -11.62 -28.97
C ARG A 236 -13.73 -10.38 -29.78
N ARG A 237 -12.80 -10.55 -30.72
CA ARG A 237 -12.42 -9.48 -31.65
C ARG A 237 -13.51 -9.27 -32.70
N THR A 238 -13.90 -8.02 -32.89
CA THR A 238 -14.79 -7.61 -33.99
C THR A 238 -13.98 -7.35 -35.26
N GLY A 239 -14.66 -7.13 -36.39
CA GLY A 239 -13.99 -6.71 -37.63
C GLY A 239 -13.31 -5.34 -37.55
N GLN A 240 -13.65 -4.53 -36.53
CA GLN A 240 -13.07 -3.20 -36.29
C GLN A 240 -11.92 -3.21 -35.27
N ALA A 241 -11.57 -4.39 -34.74
CA ALA A 241 -10.52 -4.52 -33.73
C ALA A 241 -9.18 -3.90 -34.18
N SER A 242 -8.44 -3.39 -33.22
CA SER A 242 -7.03 -3.06 -33.34
C SER A 242 -6.21 -4.18 -32.70
N THR A 243 -5.59 -5.01 -33.52
CA THR A 243 -5.00 -6.29 -33.09
C THR A 243 -3.49 -6.21 -32.85
N GLY A 244 -2.89 -5.06 -33.15
CA GLY A 244 -1.47 -4.83 -33.03
C GLY A 244 -1.03 -4.53 -31.61
N THR A 245 0.28 -4.43 -31.43
CA THR A 245 0.91 -4.18 -30.14
C THR A 245 2.16 -3.33 -30.33
N PHE A 246 2.46 -2.46 -29.37
CA PHE A 246 3.73 -1.73 -29.29
C PHE A 246 4.41 -2.06 -27.96
N THR A 247 5.70 -2.37 -27.96
CA THR A 247 6.45 -2.72 -26.74
C THR A 247 7.53 -1.69 -26.51
N THR A 248 7.62 -1.08 -25.32
CA THR A 248 8.77 -0.25 -24.95
C THR A 248 9.67 -1.04 -23.99
N ARG A 249 10.97 -0.75 -24.00
CA ARG A 249 11.97 -1.44 -23.17
C ARG A 249 12.73 -0.41 -22.33
N CYS A 250 12.33 -0.27 -21.07
CA CYS A 250 12.90 0.75 -20.16
C CYS A 250 13.69 0.16 -18.99
N GLY A 251 13.93 -1.16 -19.00
CA GLY A 251 14.68 -1.85 -17.96
C GLY A 251 13.81 -2.19 -16.74
N VAL A 252 14.48 -2.45 -15.62
CA VAL A 252 13.88 -2.96 -14.37
C VAL A 252 14.24 -2.09 -13.17
N ASN A 253 14.59 -0.82 -13.41
CA ASN A 253 15.16 0.09 -12.41
C ASN A 253 16.53 -0.34 -11.85
N ALA A 254 17.42 -0.86 -12.71
CA ALA A 254 18.75 -1.32 -12.28
C ALA A 254 19.67 -0.18 -11.77
N ASN A 255 19.32 1.08 -12.03
CA ASN A 255 20.03 2.26 -11.58
C ASN A 255 19.50 2.84 -10.25
N GLY A 256 18.46 2.24 -9.65
CA GLY A 256 17.97 2.63 -8.33
C GLY A 256 17.23 3.97 -8.30
N ASN A 257 16.52 4.32 -9.37
CA ASN A 257 15.62 5.47 -9.36
C ASN A 257 14.34 5.10 -8.60
N HIS A 258 14.32 5.40 -7.31
CA HIS A 258 13.15 5.24 -6.45
C HIS A 258 13.08 6.33 -5.39
N ASN A 259 11.88 6.66 -4.96
CA ASN A 259 11.62 7.56 -3.84
C ASN A 259 10.20 7.35 -3.33
N THR A 260 9.82 8.13 -2.33
CA THR A 260 8.53 8.02 -1.63
C THR A 260 7.59 9.18 -1.98
N ASP A 261 7.90 9.92 -3.04
CA ASP A 261 7.09 11.03 -3.51
C ASP A 261 5.96 10.51 -4.42
N ASN A 262 4.87 11.26 -4.50
CA ASN A 262 3.76 10.92 -5.40
C ASN A 262 3.49 12.06 -6.38
N VAL A 263 4.11 11.98 -7.55
CA VAL A 263 4.08 13.02 -8.59
C VAL A 263 2.74 13.20 -9.30
N ILE A 264 1.81 12.25 -9.15
CA ILE A 264 0.44 12.36 -9.67
C ILE A 264 -0.50 12.87 -8.57
N VAL A 265 -0.56 12.18 -7.43
CA VAL A 265 -1.59 12.42 -6.40
C VAL A 265 -1.23 13.56 -5.45
N ALA A 266 0.07 13.74 -5.16
CA ALA A 266 0.57 14.73 -4.21
C ALA A 266 1.76 15.54 -4.78
N PRO A 267 1.60 16.18 -5.95
CA PRO A 267 2.66 17.02 -6.51
C PRO A 267 3.03 18.15 -5.53
N GLY A 268 4.32 18.40 -5.40
CA GLY A 268 4.92 19.36 -4.47
C GLY A 268 5.14 18.80 -3.06
N VAL A 269 4.72 17.57 -2.77
CA VAL A 269 4.83 16.97 -1.43
C VAL A 269 5.81 15.81 -1.41
N THR A 270 6.89 15.99 -0.65
CA THR A 270 7.85 14.91 -0.38
C THR A 270 7.25 13.86 0.54
N ASN A 271 7.61 12.58 0.36
CA ASN A 271 6.99 11.45 1.06
C ASN A 271 5.46 11.35 0.87
N GLY A 272 4.91 11.96 -0.19
CA GLY A 272 3.46 11.98 -0.43
C GLY A 272 2.85 10.59 -0.69
N ALA A 273 3.66 9.58 -1.02
CA ALA A 273 3.21 8.20 -1.18
C ALA A 273 3.18 7.43 0.15
N HIS A 274 4.00 7.78 1.14
CA HIS A 274 4.25 6.97 2.36
C HIS A 274 4.79 5.55 2.08
N HIS A 275 5.22 5.29 0.85
CA HIS A 275 5.83 4.04 0.41
C HIS A 275 6.75 4.30 -0.76
N LEU A 276 7.66 3.36 -1.03
CA LEU A 276 8.67 3.51 -2.08
C LEU A 276 8.14 3.02 -3.44
N HIS A 277 8.37 3.79 -4.50
CA HIS A 277 8.10 3.40 -5.89
C HIS A 277 9.39 3.19 -6.67
N ASP A 278 9.46 2.12 -7.45
CA ASP A 278 10.48 1.94 -8.50
C ASP A 278 10.04 2.66 -9.79
N TYR A 279 10.93 3.47 -10.38
CA TYR A 279 10.68 4.16 -11.65
C TYR A 279 11.51 3.60 -12.79
N VAL A 280 10.90 3.45 -13.97
CA VAL A 280 11.62 3.25 -15.24
C VAL A 280 11.14 4.22 -16.30
N GLY A 281 11.97 4.45 -17.31
CA GLY A 281 11.73 5.47 -18.32
C GLY A 281 12.26 6.80 -17.83
N ASN A 282 11.40 7.78 -17.58
CA ASN A 282 11.77 9.11 -17.12
C ASN A 282 12.72 9.08 -15.91
N GLN A 283 13.74 9.95 -15.89
CA GLN A 283 14.74 10.02 -14.82
C GLN A 283 14.59 11.24 -13.89
N SER A 284 13.50 12.00 -14.00
CA SER A 284 13.21 13.20 -13.20
C SER A 284 11.89 13.05 -12.44
N ASN A 285 11.74 11.95 -11.70
CA ASN A 285 10.58 11.69 -10.84
C ASN A 285 10.91 12.12 -9.42
N ASP A 286 10.47 13.30 -9.01
CA ASP A 286 10.53 13.79 -7.63
C ASP A 286 9.29 14.63 -7.32
N ALA A 287 9.03 14.92 -6.04
CA ALA A 287 7.88 15.71 -5.62
C ALA A 287 7.70 17.03 -6.39
N PHE A 288 8.78 17.63 -6.91
CA PHE A 288 8.76 18.90 -7.62
C PHE A 288 8.84 18.75 -9.14
N ALA A 289 8.64 17.54 -9.67
CA ALA A 289 8.56 17.27 -11.10
C ALA A 289 7.31 17.94 -11.70
N ASN A 290 7.46 18.45 -12.91
CA ASN A 290 6.38 19.05 -13.69
C ASN A 290 6.53 18.65 -15.16
N ASN A 291 5.59 19.06 -16.00
CA ASN A 291 5.59 18.68 -17.42
C ASN A 291 6.90 19.09 -18.14
N ASP A 292 7.45 20.27 -17.83
CA ASP A 292 8.69 20.75 -18.45
C ASP A 292 9.89 19.92 -18.03
N LYS A 293 10.01 19.60 -16.74
CA LYS A 293 11.04 18.70 -16.21
C LYS A 293 10.93 17.31 -16.83
N PHE A 294 9.70 16.77 -16.92
CA PHE A 294 9.48 15.46 -17.53
C PHE A 294 9.88 15.45 -18.99
N ALA A 295 9.49 16.45 -19.78
CA ALA A 295 9.83 16.56 -21.19
C ALA A 295 11.35 16.71 -21.43
N ALA A 296 12.06 17.39 -20.53
CA ALA A 296 13.50 17.60 -20.61
C ALA A 296 14.35 16.44 -20.05
N ALA A 297 13.72 15.47 -19.35
CA ALA A 297 14.43 14.43 -18.63
C ALA A 297 15.19 13.44 -19.53
N GLU A 298 16.21 12.80 -18.96
CA GLU A 298 16.77 11.57 -19.53
C GLU A 298 15.77 10.40 -19.42
N THR A 299 16.02 9.32 -20.15
CA THR A 299 15.19 8.10 -20.08
C THR A 299 16.01 6.82 -20.13
N THR A 300 15.62 5.82 -19.32
CA THR A 300 16.17 4.45 -19.42
C THR A 300 15.55 3.64 -20.55
N CYS A 301 14.53 4.17 -21.24
CA CYS A 301 13.93 3.52 -22.41
C CYS A 301 14.91 3.42 -23.58
N GLN A 302 14.98 2.26 -24.24
CA GLN A 302 15.77 2.10 -25.46
C GLN A 302 15.35 3.09 -26.55
N ASN A 303 14.05 3.34 -26.68
CA ASN A 303 13.54 4.43 -27.49
C ASN A 303 13.69 5.74 -26.70
N GLN A 304 14.67 6.56 -27.07
CA GLN A 304 14.95 7.83 -26.38
C GLN A 304 13.87 8.90 -26.58
N GLN A 305 12.92 8.69 -27.50
CA GLN A 305 11.71 9.53 -27.63
C GLN A 305 10.62 9.18 -26.61
N ASP A 306 10.76 8.06 -25.90
CA ASP A 306 9.89 7.67 -24.81
C ASP A 306 10.45 8.18 -23.49
N LYS A 307 10.03 9.40 -23.13
CA LYS A 307 10.33 10.03 -21.84
C LYS A 307 9.29 9.70 -20.78
N SER A 308 8.39 8.74 -21.03
CA SER A 308 7.30 8.45 -20.12
C SER A 308 7.80 7.90 -18.78
N SER A 309 7.06 8.17 -17.72
CA SER A 309 7.31 7.57 -16.40
C SER A 309 6.40 6.36 -16.22
N TYR A 310 7.00 5.22 -15.89
CA TYR A 310 6.30 3.97 -15.53
C TYR A 310 6.78 3.57 -14.14
N TYR A 311 5.88 3.46 -13.17
CA TYR A 311 6.31 3.22 -11.80
C TYR A 311 5.29 2.51 -10.93
N TRP A 312 5.80 1.66 -10.06
CA TRP A 312 5.03 0.76 -9.22
C TRP A 312 5.62 0.72 -7.81
N PRO A 313 4.81 0.45 -6.76
CA PRO A 313 5.34 0.29 -5.42
C PRO A 313 6.27 -0.92 -5.39
N VAL A 314 7.39 -0.80 -4.67
CA VAL A 314 8.35 -1.90 -4.54
C VAL A 314 7.73 -3.08 -3.80
N ILE A 315 8.33 -4.26 -3.96
CA ILE A 315 8.06 -5.37 -3.04
C ILE A 315 9.26 -5.58 -2.13
N ARG A 316 9.01 -5.94 -0.88
CA ARG A 316 10.05 -6.26 0.10
C ARG A 316 10.00 -7.70 0.51
N LEU A 317 11.19 -8.30 0.64
CA LEU A 317 11.37 -9.55 1.37
C LEU A 317 11.51 -9.25 2.86
N GLN A 318 10.53 -9.71 3.64
CA GLN A 318 10.44 -9.50 5.08
C GLN A 318 11.01 -10.73 5.82
N ASN A 319 12.32 -10.95 5.69
CA ASN A 319 13.03 -12.05 6.36
C ASN A 319 13.91 -11.56 7.53
N GLY A 320 13.64 -10.34 8.02
CA GLY A 320 14.41 -9.69 9.09
C GLY A 320 15.62 -8.89 8.61
N THR A 321 15.93 -8.86 7.31
CA THR A 321 16.92 -7.92 6.77
C THR A 321 16.38 -6.50 6.71
N GLN A 322 17.28 -5.54 6.83
CA GLN A 322 16.99 -4.12 6.66
C GLN A 322 17.54 -3.62 5.32
N ASP A 323 16.98 -2.55 4.80
CA ASP A 323 17.48 -1.84 3.62
C ASP A 323 17.88 -0.39 3.98
N PHE A 324 18.34 0.39 3.00
CA PHE A 324 18.88 1.74 3.20
C PHE A 324 17.91 2.72 3.88
N ASP A 325 16.60 2.47 3.75
CA ASP A 325 15.52 3.34 4.20
C ASP A 325 14.86 2.89 5.51
N GLN A 326 15.45 1.92 6.22
CA GLN A 326 14.91 1.39 7.48
C GLN A 326 14.60 2.47 8.54
N ASN A 327 15.29 3.61 8.51
CA ASN A 327 15.11 4.72 9.46
C ASN A 327 14.52 5.98 8.79
N ASN A 328 14.03 5.87 7.57
CA ASN A 328 13.51 7.00 6.78
C ASN A 328 11.99 6.94 6.68
N ASP A 329 11.39 8.09 6.35
CA ASP A 329 9.97 8.19 6.02
C ASP A 329 9.72 7.45 4.69
N GLY A 330 8.55 6.87 4.52
CA GLY A 330 8.18 5.94 3.44
C GLY A 330 8.89 4.58 3.50
N GLY A 331 9.93 4.45 4.32
CA GLY A 331 10.60 3.21 4.67
C GLY A 331 10.19 2.70 6.05
N GLY A 332 11.17 2.29 6.85
CA GLY A 332 10.90 1.55 8.08
C GLY A 332 10.20 2.34 9.20
N LYS A 333 10.24 3.68 9.19
CA LYS A 333 9.44 4.50 10.13
C LYS A 333 7.95 4.34 9.89
N GLU A 334 7.55 4.08 8.65
CA GLU A 334 6.16 3.89 8.23
C GLU A 334 5.83 2.41 8.00
N GLY A 335 6.67 1.51 8.53
CA GLY A 335 6.41 0.08 8.47
C GLY A 335 6.71 -0.57 7.11
N ASN A 336 7.31 0.13 6.16
CA ASN A 336 7.88 -0.52 4.99
C ASN A 336 9.25 -1.09 5.36
N VAL A 337 9.30 -2.38 5.71
CA VAL A 337 10.52 -3.06 6.20
C VAL A 337 10.85 -4.27 5.34
N GLY A 338 12.09 -4.73 5.46
CA GLY A 338 12.62 -5.81 4.62
C GLY A 338 13.50 -5.27 3.50
N LYS A 339 14.12 -6.19 2.79
CA LYS A 339 14.97 -5.88 1.65
C LYS A 339 14.11 -5.60 0.42
N ILE A 340 14.38 -4.49 -0.26
CA ILE A 340 13.74 -4.12 -1.52
C ILE A 340 14.17 -5.12 -2.61
N LEU A 341 13.20 -5.63 -3.36
CA LEU A 341 13.47 -6.54 -4.47
C LEU A 341 13.32 -5.82 -5.81
N VAL A 342 14.38 -5.89 -6.62
CA VAL A 342 14.36 -5.41 -8.00
C VAL A 342 13.76 -6.51 -8.88
N ALA A 343 12.87 -6.12 -9.80
CA ALA A 343 12.31 -7.05 -10.78
C ALA A 343 13.42 -7.64 -11.65
N LYS A 344 13.37 -8.95 -11.95
CA LYS A 344 14.32 -9.55 -12.90
C LYS A 344 13.90 -9.32 -14.36
N GLN A 345 12.62 -9.06 -14.57
CA GLN A 345 12.05 -8.78 -15.88
C GLN A 345 10.90 -7.80 -15.74
N ALA A 346 10.89 -6.78 -16.60
CA ALA A 346 9.74 -5.90 -16.83
C ALA A 346 9.39 -5.92 -18.33
N GLN A 347 8.12 -6.11 -18.64
CA GLN A 347 7.58 -5.99 -19.98
C GLN A 347 6.53 -4.89 -19.98
N ILE A 348 6.78 -3.83 -20.76
CA ILE A 348 5.89 -2.68 -20.90
C ILE A 348 5.31 -2.69 -22.31
N LYS A 349 4.00 -2.83 -22.42
CA LYS A 349 3.35 -3.12 -23.69
C LYS A 349 2.02 -2.40 -23.83
N PHE A 350 1.85 -1.73 -24.96
CA PHE A 350 0.58 -1.16 -25.38
C PHE A 350 -0.14 -2.15 -26.31
N VAL A 351 -1.39 -2.45 -26.01
CA VAL A 351 -2.24 -3.37 -26.80
C VAL A 351 -3.48 -2.64 -27.32
N GLY A 352 -4.01 -3.10 -28.46
CA GLY A 352 -5.21 -2.51 -29.05
C GLY A 352 -6.52 -2.98 -28.44
N SER A 353 -7.61 -2.36 -28.90
CA SER A 353 -8.98 -2.67 -28.52
C SER A 353 -9.55 -3.86 -29.32
N PRO A 354 -10.30 -4.78 -28.67
CA PRO A 354 -10.96 -5.89 -29.36
C PRO A 354 -12.17 -5.45 -30.20
N THR A 355 -12.71 -4.26 -29.98
CA THR A 355 -13.98 -3.81 -30.58
C THR A 355 -13.81 -2.65 -31.55
N SER A 356 -12.68 -1.93 -31.50
CA SER A 356 -12.47 -0.68 -32.24
C SER A 356 -11.00 -0.38 -32.55
N LYS A 357 -10.78 0.65 -33.37
CA LYS A 357 -9.48 1.30 -33.51
C LYS A 357 -9.22 2.19 -32.29
N VAL A 358 -7.95 2.28 -31.90
CA VAL A 358 -7.50 3.15 -30.81
C VAL A 358 -7.10 4.53 -31.35
N THR A 359 -7.38 5.57 -30.57
CA THR A 359 -6.85 6.93 -30.78
C THR A 359 -5.51 7.07 -30.06
N ALA A 360 -4.62 7.92 -30.56
CA ALA A 360 -3.38 8.25 -29.87
C ALA A 360 -3.64 8.80 -28.46
N MET A 361 -2.89 8.34 -27.46
CA MET A 361 -2.92 8.97 -26.13
C MET A 361 -2.37 10.39 -26.24
N PRO A 362 -2.95 11.38 -25.54
CA PRO A 362 -2.35 12.70 -25.45
C PRO A 362 -1.06 12.65 -24.62
N GLU A 363 -0.16 13.57 -24.91
CA GLU A 363 1.01 13.84 -24.07
C GLU A 363 0.54 14.34 -22.69
N PHE A 364 1.27 13.95 -21.66
CA PHE A 364 0.99 14.15 -20.23
C PHE A 364 -0.28 13.47 -19.70
N LEU A 365 -0.83 12.47 -20.41
CA LEU A 365 -1.86 11.60 -19.84
C LEU A 365 -1.33 10.90 -18.58
N ARG A 366 -2.06 11.03 -17.47
CA ARG A 366 -1.72 10.42 -16.17
C ARG A 366 -2.73 9.34 -15.84
N ILE A 367 -2.28 8.11 -15.60
CA ILE A 367 -3.19 7.01 -15.25
C ILE A 367 -2.67 6.29 -14.02
N ILE A 368 -3.57 6.07 -13.07
CA ILE A 368 -3.35 5.19 -11.92
C ILE A 368 -4.25 3.96 -12.08
N THR A 369 -3.64 2.78 -12.08
CA THR A 369 -4.36 1.50 -12.04
C THR A 369 -4.19 0.85 -10.68
N GLY A 370 -5.25 0.28 -10.12
CA GLY A 370 -5.28 -0.20 -8.73
C GLY A 370 -5.61 0.91 -7.73
N ASP A 371 -5.47 0.60 -6.45
CA ASP A 371 -5.79 1.50 -5.33
C ASP A 371 -4.88 1.18 -4.13
N ALA A 372 -4.05 2.14 -3.72
CA ALA A 372 -3.15 1.98 -2.57
C ALA A 372 -3.89 1.89 -1.23
N LYS A 373 -5.20 2.19 -1.19
CA LYS A 373 -5.99 2.32 0.04
C LYS A 373 -7.19 1.36 0.08
N THR A 374 -7.07 0.15 -0.48
CA THR A 374 -8.20 -0.82 -0.57
C THR A 374 -8.77 -1.28 0.77
N THR A 375 -8.02 -1.26 1.87
CA THR A 375 -8.56 -1.58 3.20
C THR A 375 -9.57 -0.52 3.64
N THR A 376 -9.40 0.73 3.19
CA THR A 376 -10.32 1.85 3.43
C THR A 376 -11.40 1.95 2.34
N ASN A 377 -10.99 1.91 1.07
CA ASN A 377 -11.84 2.21 -0.09
C ASN A 377 -12.66 1.00 -0.56
N GLY A 378 -12.35 -0.20 -0.08
CA GLY A 378 -12.87 -1.44 -0.62
C GLY A 378 -12.22 -1.81 -1.96
N LEU A 379 -12.74 -2.87 -2.59
CA LEU A 379 -12.12 -3.47 -3.78
C LEU A 379 -12.59 -2.88 -5.11
N ALA A 380 -13.47 -1.88 -5.12
CA ALA A 380 -14.04 -1.36 -6.36
C ALA A 380 -12.97 -0.85 -7.35
N ASN A 381 -11.89 -0.25 -6.82
CA ASN A 381 -10.75 0.21 -7.61
C ASN A 381 -9.52 -0.72 -7.49
N ALA A 382 -9.64 -1.85 -6.78
CA ALA A 382 -8.55 -2.81 -6.70
C ALA A 382 -8.31 -3.42 -8.08
N ASN A 383 -7.05 -3.42 -8.51
CA ASN A 383 -6.65 -3.98 -9.80
C ASN A 383 -5.31 -4.72 -9.70
N ALA A 384 -5.04 -5.25 -8.50
CA ALA A 384 -3.92 -6.12 -8.25
C ALA A 384 -4.11 -7.45 -8.99
N HIS A 385 -3.09 -7.87 -9.74
CA HIS A 385 -3.05 -9.19 -10.38
C HIS A 385 -1.72 -9.88 -10.08
N TRP A 386 -1.77 -10.73 -9.06
CA TRP A 386 -0.65 -11.56 -8.64
C TRP A 386 -0.79 -12.96 -9.21
N SER A 387 0.31 -13.51 -9.72
CA SER A 387 0.36 -14.87 -10.23
C SER A 387 1.77 -15.44 -10.09
N CYS A 388 1.97 -16.61 -10.69
CA CYS A 388 3.27 -17.22 -10.86
C CYS A 388 3.52 -17.46 -12.34
N THR A 389 4.78 -17.46 -12.76
CA THR A 389 5.14 -17.84 -14.13
C THR A 389 4.56 -19.22 -14.45
N GLY A 390 3.83 -19.30 -15.57
CA GLY A 390 3.10 -20.50 -15.99
C GLY A 390 1.64 -20.58 -15.53
N PHE A 391 1.20 -19.71 -14.61
CA PHE A 391 -0.17 -19.68 -14.08
C PHE A 391 -0.99 -18.48 -14.55
N GLU A 392 -0.37 -17.47 -15.16
CA GLU A 392 -0.97 -16.17 -15.49
C GLU A 392 -2.24 -16.23 -16.37
N ASN A 393 -2.36 -17.28 -17.19
CA ASN A 393 -3.54 -17.50 -18.05
C ASN A 393 -4.64 -18.33 -17.36
N LYS A 394 -4.42 -18.78 -16.12
CA LYS A 394 -5.32 -19.65 -15.36
C LYS A 394 -5.75 -19.01 -14.05
N VAL A 395 -4.80 -18.47 -13.28
CA VAL A 395 -5.01 -17.90 -11.96
C VAL A 395 -4.41 -16.49 -11.86
N GLN A 396 -5.24 -15.53 -11.47
CA GLN A 396 -4.85 -14.17 -11.09
C GLN A 396 -5.46 -13.86 -9.72
N LEU A 397 -4.63 -13.45 -8.76
CA LEU A 397 -5.04 -13.18 -7.40
C LEU A 397 -5.10 -11.66 -7.18
N THR A 398 -6.16 -11.19 -6.55
CA THR A 398 -6.32 -9.76 -6.21
C THR A 398 -6.06 -9.50 -4.73
N THR A 399 -6.54 -10.35 -3.84
CA THR A 399 -6.51 -10.12 -2.39
C THR A 399 -5.42 -10.91 -1.66
N GLN A 400 -4.71 -11.80 -2.35
CA GLN A 400 -3.68 -12.67 -1.77
C GLN A 400 -2.40 -12.68 -2.61
N TYR A 401 -1.29 -12.91 -1.93
CA TYR A 401 0.00 -13.18 -2.52
C TYR A 401 0.14 -14.67 -2.88
N PRO A 402 0.70 -15.00 -4.05
CA PRO A 402 0.92 -16.39 -4.44
C PRO A 402 2.15 -17.02 -3.77
N ILE A 403 1.99 -18.22 -3.23
CA ILE A 403 3.10 -19.13 -2.98
C ILE A 403 3.35 -19.89 -4.29
N CYS A 404 4.43 -19.55 -4.99
CA CYS A 404 4.77 -20.15 -6.28
C CYS A 404 5.43 -21.53 -6.12
N PRO A 405 5.13 -22.50 -7.02
CA PRO A 405 5.80 -23.79 -7.02
C PRO A 405 7.29 -23.63 -7.37
N LYS A 406 8.09 -24.61 -6.94
CA LYS A 406 9.54 -24.62 -7.23
C LYS A 406 9.79 -24.50 -8.74
N GLY A 407 10.66 -23.56 -9.12
CA GLY A 407 10.98 -23.28 -10.52
C GLY A 407 10.09 -22.23 -11.18
N SER A 408 9.05 -21.75 -10.50
CA SER A 408 8.27 -20.57 -10.92
C SER A 408 8.68 -19.32 -10.12
N SER A 409 8.51 -18.17 -10.74
CA SER A 409 8.72 -16.84 -10.13
C SER A 409 7.39 -16.15 -9.86
N VAL A 410 7.38 -15.22 -8.91
CA VAL A 410 6.23 -14.35 -8.64
C VAL A 410 6.06 -13.38 -9.82
N VAL A 411 4.81 -13.16 -10.22
CA VAL A 411 4.45 -12.22 -11.29
C VAL A 411 3.42 -11.23 -10.78
N ARG A 412 3.65 -9.94 -11.06
CA ARG A 412 2.65 -8.86 -10.97
C ARG A 412 2.28 -8.44 -12.39
N THR A 413 0.99 -8.32 -12.66
CA THR A 413 0.49 -7.79 -13.93
C THR A 413 -0.40 -6.59 -13.69
N PHE A 414 -0.16 -5.52 -14.44
CA PHE A 414 -0.98 -4.32 -14.44
C PHE A 414 -1.61 -4.16 -15.80
N ALA A 415 -2.92 -3.96 -15.80
CA ALA A 415 -3.67 -3.51 -16.96
C ALA A 415 -4.19 -2.12 -16.62
N PHE A 416 -3.83 -1.14 -17.43
CA PHE A 416 -4.34 0.21 -17.28
C PHE A 416 -5.70 0.33 -17.98
N GLN A 417 -6.42 1.37 -17.61
CA GLN A 417 -7.64 1.82 -18.25
C GLN A 417 -7.36 2.07 -19.74
N SER A 418 -8.30 1.68 -20.60
CA SER A 418 -8.14 1.74 -22.07
C SER A 418 -9.17 2.63 -22.76
N CYS A 419 -10.03 3.28 -21.98
CA CYS A 419 -11.03 4.20 -22.43
C CYS A 419 -10.69 5.57 -21.87
N TRP A 420 -10.58 6.58 -22.74
CA TRP A 420 -10.26 7.96 -22.37
C TRP A 420 -11.40 8.90 -22.77
N ASP A 421 -11.70 9.90 -21.94
CA ASP A 421 -12.81 10.85 -22.18
C ASP A 421 -12.65 11.72 -23.44
N GLY A 422 -11.48 11.67 -24.07
CA GLY A 422 -11.22 12.38 -25.32
C GLY A 422 -10.78 13.83 -25.14
N GLN A 423 -10.62 14.30 -23.90
CA GLN A 423 -10.34 15.69 -23.57
C GLN A 423 -9.23 15.87 -22.52
N ASN A 424 -9.32 15.20 -21.37
CA ASN A 424 -8.52 15.53 -20.20
C ASN A 424 -7.30 14.62 -20.08
N THR A 425 -6.10 15.19 -19.93
CA THR A 425 -4.88 14.43 -19.63
C THR A 425 -4.80 13.99 -18.17
N ASP A 426 -5.62 14.61 -17.31
CA ASP A 426 -5.77 14.26 -15.91
C ASP A 426 -7.09 14.83 -15.36
N SER A 427 -7.62 14.25 -14.29
CA SER A 427 -8.79 14.74 -13.57
C SER A 427 -8.41 15.10 -12.13
N ALA A 428 -9.23 15.87 -11.42
CA ALA A 428 -8.91 16.29 -10.06
C ALA A 428 -8.71 15.13 -9.07
N ASN A 429 -9.33 13.98 -9.34
CA ASN A 429 -9.16 12.75 -8.58
C ASN A 429 -8.28 11.71 -9.29
N HIS A 430 -7.64 12.08 -10.39
CA HIS A 430 -6.77 11.24 -11.23
C HIS A 430 -7.41 9.97 -11.81
N ARG A 431 -8.74 9.86 -11.77
CA ARG A 431 -9.47 8.62 -12.12
C ARG A 431 -10.60 8.82 -13.13
N THR A 432 -11.34 9.92 -13.09
CA THR A 432 -12.58 10.08 -13.88
C THR A 432 -12.35 10.35 -15.37
N HIS A 433 -11.15 10.74 -15.79
CA HIS A 433 -10.84 11.00 -17.21
C HIS A 433 -10.51 9.74 -18.01
N VAL A 434 -10.33 8.59 -17.33
CA VAL A 434 -10.07 7.28 -17.94
C VAL A 434 -10.92 6.18 -17.30
N ALA A 435 -11.23 5.13 -18.04
CA ALA A 435 -12.04 4.01 -17.57
C ALA A 435 -11.57 2.68 -18.14
N PHE A 436 -11.86 1.60 -17.42
CA PHE A 436 -11.76 0.26 -17.98
C PHE A 436 -12.84 0.04 -19.04
N ALA A 437 -12.49 -0.69 -20.09
CA ALA A 437 -13.50 -1.20 -21.02
C ALA A 437 -14.40 -2.23 -20.31
N ASP A 438 -15.63 -2.40 -20.80
CA ASP A 438 -16.52 -3.44 -20.30
C ASP A 438 -15.98 -4.86 -20.60
N ALA A 439 -16.67 -5.89 -20.12
CA ALA A 439 -16.26 -7.29 -20.33
C ALA A 439 -16.16 -7.71 -21.82
N ASN A 440 -16.84 -7.01 -22.72
CA ASN A 440 -16.76 -7.23 -24.16
C ASN A 440 -15.68 -6.36 -24.84
N GLY A 441 -15.03 -5.48 -24.08
CA GLY A 441 -14.00 -4.56 -24.53
C GLY A 441 -14.55 -3.28 -25.17
N ASN A 442 -15.78 -2.87 -24.84
CA ASN A 442 -16.32 -1.58 -25.29
C ASN A 442 -15.99 -0.47 -24.30
N CYS A 443 -15.78 0.74 -24.83
CA CYS A 443 -15.78 1.96 -24.04
C CYS A 443 -17.21 2.50 -23.90
N ALA A 444 -17.55 3.00 -22.71
CA ALA A 444 -18.84 3.66 -22.49
C ALA A 444 -18.98 4.94 -23.34
N ASN A 445 -20.22 5.40 -23.52
CA ASN A 445 -20.50 6.63 -24.25
C ASN A 445 -19.70 7.82 -23.69
N GLY A 446 -19.15 8.63 -24.57
CA GLY A 446 -18.26 9.75 -24.20
C GLY A 446 -16.79 9.37 -24.11
N PHE A 447 -16.45 8.07 -24.04
CA PHE A 447 -15.07 7.61 -24.03
C PHE A 447 -14.65 7.05 -25.40
N LYS A 448 -13.35 7.19 -25.69
CA LYS A 448 -12.68 6.67 -26.88
C LYS A 448 -11.65 5.64 -26.47
N ALA A 449 -11.50 4.58 -27.25
CA ALA A 449 -10.45 3.61 -27.01
C ALA A 449 -9.06 4.24 -27.26
N ILE A 450 -8.13 4.01 -26.34
CA ILE A 450 -6.69 4.33 -26.45
C ILE A 450 -5.88 3.03 -26.35
N PRO A 451 -4.61 2.99 -26.80
CA PRO A 451 -3.75 1.84 -26.54
C PRO A 451 -3.72 1.51 -25.05
N GLN A 452 -4.10 0.29 -24.69
CA GLN A 452 -4.07 -0.13 -23.29
C GLN A 452 -2.63 -0.43 -22.89
N LEU A 453 -2.10 0.32 -21.92
CA LEU A 453 -0.84 -0.03 -21.27
C LEU A 453 -1.04 -1.29 -20.43
N THR A 454 -0.12 -2.23 -20.59
CA THR A 454 0.01 -3.42 -19.78
C THR A 454 1.45 -3.56 -19.32
N MET A 455 1.64 -3.86 -18.04
CA MET A 455 2.96 -4.05 -17.45
C MET A 455 3.02 -5.40 -16.76
N ARG A 456 4.09 -6.14 -17.02
CA ARG A 456 4.33 -7.46 -16.41
C ARG A 456 5.69 -7.45 -15.75
N LEU A 457 5.70 -7.64 -14.44
CA LEU A 457 6.90 -7.66 -13.61
C LEU A 457 7.11 -9.06 -13.06
N VAL A 458 8.34 -9.56 -13.11
CA VAL A 458 8.71 -10.88 -12.58
C VAL A 458 9.76 -10.72 -11.51
N TYR A 459 9.57 -11.41 -10.39
CA TYR A 459 10.46 -11.35 -9.24
C TYR A 459 10.93 -12.74 -8.82
N ASP A 460 12.22 -12.85 -8.54
CA ASP A 460 12.77 -13.99 -7.83
C ASP A 460 12.63 -13.76 -6.34
N VAL A 461 11.62 -14.42 -5.76
CA VAL A 461 11.31 -14.34 -4.33
C VAL A 461 11.42 -15.74 -3.73
N PRO A 462 12.09 -15.90 -2.58
CA PRO A 462 12.00 -17.15 -1.82
C PRO A 462 10.54 -17.48 -1.53
N ALA A 463 10.10 -18.70 -1.84
CA ALA A 463 8.72 -19.11 -1.60
C ALA A 463 8.39 -18.99 -0.10
N PRO A 464 7.32 -18.26 0.29
CA PRO A 464 6.89 -18.19 1.68
C PRO A 464 6.50 -19.57 2.20
N VAL A 465 6.81 -19.84 3.46
CA VAL A 465 6.47 -21.12 4.12
C VAL A 465 5.53 -20.85 5.29
N ILE A 466 4.36 -21.48 5.28
CA ILE A 466 3.39 -21.39 6.36
C ILE A 466 3.60 -22.54 7.34
N GLN A 467 3.92 -22.24 8.59
CA GLN A 467 4.11 -23.20 9.69
C GLN A 467 3.36 -22.70 10.92
N ASN A 468 2.45 -23.52 11.47
CA ASN A 468 1.67 -23.20 12.66
C ASN A 468 0.95 -21.83 12.58
N GLY A 469 0.41 -21.49 11.41
CA GLY A 469 -0.27 -20.20 11.18
C GLY A 469 0.65 -18.99 11.01
N GLN A 470 1.98 -19.17 11.09
CA GLN A 470 2.96 -18.12 10.84
C GLN A 470 3.59 -18.30 9.46
N VAL A 471 3.83 -17.18 8.77
CA VAL A 471 4.54 -17.17 7.49
C VAL A 471 6.02 -16.88 7.72
N LYS A 472 6.90 -17.70 7.13
CA LYS A 472 8.34 -17.48 7.08
C LYS A 472 8.72 -16.95 5.70
N ASN A 473 9.65 -15.99 5.69
CA ASN A 473 10.05 -15.25 4.49
C ASN A 473 8.86 -14.65 3.72
N PRO A 474 7.91 -13.96 4.39
CA PRO A 474 6.88 -13.23 3.66
C PRO A 474 7.52 -12.21 2.72
N TYR A 475 6.82 -11.93 1.63
CA TYR A 475 7.05 -10.73 0.85
C TYR A 475 5.76 -9.93 0.80
N ALA A 476 5.89 -8.61 0.68
CA ALA A 476 4.74 -7.72 0.64
C ALA A 476 5.02 -6.57 -0.33
N VAL A 477 3.97 -6.02 -0.92
CA VAL A 477 4.04 -4.73 -1.58
C VAL A 477 4.17 -3.63 -0.52
N ASP A 478 5.02 -2.64 -0.78
CA ASP A 478 5.05 -1.44 0.05
C ASP A 478 3.72 -0.69 -0.06
N GLY A 479 3.36 0.03 0.99
CA GLY A 479 2.11 0.77 1.04
C GLY A 479 1.96 1.57 2.32
N PHE A 480 0.87 2.31 2.40
CA PHE A 480 0.46 2.99 3.62
C PHE A 480 0.33 1.98 4.78
N PRO A 481 0.90 2.26 5.97
CA PRO A 481 0.93 1.30 7.08
C PRO A 481 -0.46 0.87 7.55
N GLU A 482 -1.43 1.78 7.56
CA GLU A 482 -2.82 1.47 7.93
C GLU A 482 -3.53 0.54 6.92
N GLN A 483 -2.94 0.33 5.75
CA GLN A 483 -3.43 -0.59 4.70
C GLN A 483 -2.82 -1.99 4.81
N LEU A 484 -1.97 -2.22 5.82
CA LEU A 484 -1.49 -3.54 6.26
C LEU A 484 -0.73 -4.34 5.20
N HIS A 485 -0.18 -3.67 4.18
CA HIS A 485 0.53 -4.28 3.06
C HIS A 485 -0.26 -5.41 2.37
N LYS A 486 -1.58 -5.26 2.28
CA LYS A 486 -2.46 -6.25 1.64
C LYS A 486 -2.18 -6.31 0.14
N ALA A 487 -2.18 -7.50 -0.45
CA ALA A 487 -1.93 -7.68 -1.88
C ALA A 487 -2.84 -6.83 -2.79
N ALA A 488 -4.06 -6.53 -2.32
CA ALA A 488 -5.03 -5.70 -3.03
C ALA A 488 -4.64 -4.21 -3.11
N THR A 489 -3.71 -3.73 -2.28
CA THR A 489 -3.21 -2.34 -2.34
C THR A 489 -2.24 -2.11 -3.50
N ASP A 490 -1.91 -3.18 -4.24
CA ASP A 490 -1.04 -3.07 -5.39
C ASP A 490 -1.63 -2.15 -6.48
N HIS A 491 -0.76 -1.34 -7.06
CA HIS A 491 -1.09 -0.32 -8.04
C HIS A 491 0.11 -0.07 -8.97
N ASP A 492 -0.14 0.64 -10.07
CA ASP A 492 0.88 1.07 -11.02
C ASP A 492 0.43 2.41 -11.61
N ASP A 493 1.40 3.23 -11.92
CA ASP A 493 1.22 4.61 -12.29
C ASP A 493 1.97 4.91 -13.59
N PHE A 494 1.34 5.70 -14.44
CA PHE A 494 1.85 6.03 -15.75
C PHE A 494 1.68 7.51 -16.05
N ILE A 495 2.77 8.15 -16.48
CA ILE A 495 2.74 9.49 -17.05
C ILE A 495 3.27 9.39 -18.48
N ASN A 496 2.39 9.60 -19.46
CA ASN A 496 2.77 9.61 -20.86
C ASN A 496 3.56 10.88 -21.18
N VAL A 497 4.84 10.79 -21.53
CA VAL A 497 5.64 11.95 -21.94
C VAL A 497 6.12 11.78 -23.39
N MET A 498 5.52 10.84 -24.12
CA MET A 498 5.73 10.74 -25.56
C MET A 498 5.04 11.90 -26.27
N SER A 499 5.72 12.49 -27.26
CA SER A 499 5.13 13.52 -28.11
C SER A 499 3.89 13.03 -28.86
N ALA A 500 3.06 13.96 -29.33
CA ALA A 500 1.90 13.64 -30.18
C ALA A 500 2.27 12.81 -31.42
N ALA A 501 3.44 13.07 -32.02
CA ALA A 501 3.94 12.31 -33.19
C ALA A 501 4.26 10.86 -32.83
N GLN A 502 4.92 10.63 -31.69
CA GLN A 502 5.25 9.29 -31.21
C GLN A 502 3.98 8.53 -30.82
N ASN A 503 3.03 9.16 -30.11
CA ASN A 503 1.75 8.53 -29.77
C ASN A 503 0.93 8.17 -31.03
N THR A 504 0.95 9.01 -32.06
CA THR A 504 0.31 8.72 -33.35
C THR A 504 0.95 7.53 -34.04
N LYS A 505 2.29 7.42 -34.01
CA LYS A 505 3.02 6.26 -34.53
C LYS A 505 2.62 4.97 -33.82
N ILE A 506 2.50 5.00 -32.48
CA ILE A 506 2.06 3.87 -31.66
C ILE A 506 0.64 3.44 -32.03
N ALA A 507 -0.32 4.39 -32.05
CA ALA A 507 -1.70 4.10 -32.39
C ALA A 507 -1.83 3.52 -33.81
N ASN A 508 -1.10 4.07 -34.78
CA ASN A 508 -1.08 3.58 -36.16
C ASN A 508 -0.53 2.15 -36.27
N CYS A 509 0.56 1.84 -35.57
CA CYS A 509 1.08 0.47 -35.52
C CYS A 509 0.02 -0.51 -35.00
N ILE A 510 -0.62 -0.17 -33.88
CA ILE A 510 -1.62 -1.00 -33.22
C ILE A 510 -2.87 -1.18 -34.12
N ASN A 511 -3.33 -0.10 -34.74
CA ASN A 511 -4.50 -0.11 -35.63
C ASN A 511 -4.27 -0.92 -36.91
N ARG A 512 -3.03 -1.01 -37.39
CA ARG A 512 -2.61 -1.82 -38.55
C ARG A 512 -2.37 -3.29 -38.21
N GLY A 513 -2.55 -3.71 -36.96
CA GLY A 513 -2.32 -5.11 -36.56
C GLY A 513 -0.85 -5.49 -36.44
N GLN A 514 0.06 -4.51 -36.41
CA GLN A 514 1.51 -4.75 -36.41
C GLN A 514 2.04 -4.98 -34.99
N ARG A 515 3.21 -5.63 -34.89
CA ARG A 515 3.96 -5.77 -33.64
C ARG A 515 5.20 -4.89 -33.71
N CYS A 516 5.12 -3.70 -33.12
CA CYS A 516 6.21 -2.73 -33.13
C CYS A 516 6.91 -2.66 -31.78
N GLN A 517 8.05 -1.99 -31.79
CA GLN A 517 8.88 -1.68 -30.63
C GLN A 517 9.37 -0.24 -30.72
#